data_AF-A0A951ZAK2-F1
#
_entry.id   AF-A0A951ZAK2-F1
#
_cell.length_a   1.000
_cell.length_b   1.000
_cell.length_c   1.000
_cell.angle_alpha   90.00
_cell.angle_beta   90.00
_cell.angle_gamma   90.00
#
_symmetry.space_group_name_H-M   'P 1'
#
loop_
_entity.id
_entity.type
_entity.pdbx_description
1 polymer ?
#
loop_
_entity_poly.entity_id
_entity_poly.type
_entity_poly.pdbx_seq_one_letter_code
_entity_poly.pdbx_strand_id
1 'polypeptide(L)'
;MEYTEFKGNPALYRRIAMAVTLYVNGGAFFAFALIKYWLHGETWVFGWKPILITLLFTAWFGRTMYRWMMRLDARYGRGSAWVLESIRVKLPELRIREPR
;
A
#
# COMPACT_ATOMS: atom_id res chain seq x y z
N MET A 1 10.25 14.05 -27.10
CA MET A 1 9.97 13.91 -25.65
C MET A 1 9.71 12.45 -25.41
N GLU A 2 10.59 11.78 -24.67
CA GLU A 2 10.47 10.36 -24.35
C GLU A 2 9.42 10.20 -23.25
N TYR A 3 8.30 9.54 -23.56
CA TYR A 3 7.27 9.24 -22.57
C TYR A 3 7.76 8.05 -21.74
N THR A 4 8.10 8.27 -20.47
CA THR A 4 8.27 7.15 -19.56
C THR A 4 6.91 6.51 -19.31
N GLU A 5 6.71 5.34 -19.91
CA GLU A 5 5.48 4.59 -19.81
C GLU A 5 5.20 4.25 -18.34
N PHE A 6 4.03 4.64 -17.85
CA PHE A 6 3.65 4.40 -16.48
C PHE A 6 3.34 2.92 -16.28
N LYS A 7 4.21 2.20 -15.58
CA LYS A 7 4.10 0.74 -15.35
C LYS A 7 3.06 0.34 -14.29
N GLY A 8 2.07 1.18 -14.00
CA GLY A 8 1.00 0.86 -13.06
C GLY A 8 0.04 -0.16 -13.64
N ASN A 9 0.04 -1.39 -13.10
CA ASN A 9 -0.87 -2.45 -13.50
C ASN A 9 -1.81 -2.80 -12.33
N PRO A 10 -3.15 -2.72 -12.48
CA PRO A 10 -4.10 -3.10 -11.44
C PRO A 10 -3.90 -4.52 -10.90
N ALA A 11 -3.42 -5.45 -11.72
CA ALA A 11 -3.08 -6.81 -11.30
C ALA A 11 -1.82 -6.84 -10.42
N LEU A 12 -0.81 -6.02 -10.74
CA LEU A 12 0.39 -5.86 -9.93
C LEU A 12 0.05 -5.25 -8.56
N TYR A 13 -0.75 -4.18 -8.54
CA TYR A 13 -1.20 -3.57 -7.28
C TYR A 13 -1.98 -4.53 -6.41
N ARG A 14 -2.82 -5.37 -7.02
CA ARG A 14 -3.55 -6.40 -6.28
C ARG A 14 -2.59 -7.43 -5.66
N ARG A 15 -1.58 -7.87 -6.40
CA ARG A 15 -0.54 -8.81 -5.89
C ARG A 15 0.25 -8.18 -4.75
N ILE A 16 0.70 -6.93 -4.90
CA ILE A 16 1.43 -6.20 -3.86
C ILE A 16 0.55 -6.03 -2.63
N ALA A 17 -0.70 -5.59 -2.80
CA ALA A 17 -1.64 -5.43 -1.70
C ALA A 17 -1.87 -6.75 -0.95
N MET A 18 -2.06 -7.87 -1.65
CA MET A 18 -2.18 -9.20 -1.02
C MET A 18 -0.91 -9.59 -0.27
N ALA A 19 0.27 -9.46 -0.90
CA ALA A 19 1.54 -9.84 -0.29
C ALA A 19 1.84 -9.02 0.97
N VAL A 20 1.68 -7.69 0.90
CA VAL A 20 1.86 -6.79 2.05
C VAL A 20 0.84 -7.13 3.15
N THR A 21 -0.42 -7.36 2.78
CA THR A 21 -1.47 -7.67 3.77
C THR A 21 -1.19 -8.97 4.50
N LEU A 22 -0.82 -10.03 3.78
CA LEU A 22 -0.46 -11.32 4.37
C LEU A 22 0.79 -11.22 5.23
N TYR A 23 1.82 -10.50 4.76
CA TYR A 23 3.04 -10.29 5.52
C TYR A 23 2.77 -9.53 6.83
N VAL A 24 2.06 -8.41 6.76
CA VAL A 24 1.78 -7.56 7.93
C VAL A 24 0.85 -8.27 8.91
N ASN A 25 -0.31 -8.77 8.45
CA ASN A 25 -1.29 -9.36 9.35
C ASN A 25 -0.89 -10.76 9.80
N GLY A 26 -0.37 -11.58 8.88
CA GLY A 26 0.14 -12.91 9.21
C GLY A 26 1.35 -12.84 10.13
N GLY A 27 2.30 -11.95 9.85
CA GLY A 27 3.46 -11.71 10.70
C GLY A 27 3.07 -11.18 12.09
N ALA A 28 2.19 -10.18 12.16
CA ALA A 28 1.71 -9.65 13.43
C ALA A 28 0.95 -10.70 14.25
N PHE A 29 0.05 -11.47 13.61
CA PHE A 29 -0.67 -12.55 14.28
C PHE A 29 0.27 -13.64 14.78
N PHE A 30 1.23 -14.05 13.96
CA PHE A 30 2.20 -15.08 14.34
C PHE A 30 3.09 -14.63 15.50
N ALA A 31 3.60 -13.39 15.45
CA ALA A 31 4.38 -12.82 16.54
C ALA A 31 3.56 -12.74 17.84
N PHE A 32 2.31 -12.26 17.75
CA PHE A 32 1.40 -12.22 18.90
C PHE A 32 1.11 -13.61 19.47
N ALA A 33 0.82 -14.58 18.60
CA ALA A 33 0.57 -15.97 19.00
C ALA A 33 1.80 -16.61 19.65
N LEU A 34 3.00 -16.35 19.12
CA LEU A 34 4.25 -16.83 19.69
C LEU A 34 4.48 -16.27 21.10
N ILE A 35 4.30 -14.96 21.29
CA ILE A 35 4.41 -14.31 22.60
C ILE A 35 3.40 -14.91 23.58
N LYS A 36 2.13 -15.06 23.17
CA LYS A 36 1.09 -15.61 24.05
C LYS A 36 1.32 -17.07 24.40
N TYR A 37 1.74 -17.87 23.43
CA TYR A 37 2.01 -19.28 23.66
C TYR A 37 3.27 -19.51 24.50
N TRP A 38 4.40 -18.88 24.15
CA TRP A 38 5.68 -19.11 24.83
C TRP A 38 5.82 -18.36 26.15
N LEU A 39 5.38 -17.10 26.23
CA LEU A 39 5.59 -16.28 27.43
C LEU A 39 4.44 -16.40 28.43
N HIS A 40 3.22 -16.73 27.97
CA HIS A 40 2.04 -16.78 28.84
C HIS A 40 1.41 -18.19 28.94
N GLY A 41 1.85 -19.16 28.14
CA GLY A 41 1.26 -20.51 28.12
C GLY A 41 -0.20 -20.53 27.62
N GLU A 42 -0.67 -19.43 27.03
CA GLU A 42 -2.06 -19.26 26.61
C GLU A 42 -2.27 -19.84 25.20
N THR A 43 -3.26 -20.71 25.04
CA THR A 43 -3.57 -21.36 23.76
C THR A 43 -4.82 -20.81 23.08
N TRP A 44 -5.55 -19.90 23.72
CA TRP A 44 -6.81 -19.35 23.20
C TRP A 44 -6.63 -18.65 21.85
N VAL A 45 -5.43 -18.14 21.55
CA VAL A 45 -5.08 -17.48 20.28
C VAL A 45 -5.20 -18.41 19.08
N PHE A 46 -5.08 -19.72 19.29
CA PHE A 46 -5.29 -20.75 18.26
C PHE A 46 -6.75 -21.19 18.14
N GLY A 47 -7.65 -20.59 18.93
CA GLY A 47 -9.09 -20.83 18.82
C GLY A 47 -9.68 -20.28 17.52
N TRP A 48 -10.84 -20.79 17.13
CA TRP A 48 -11.51 -20.37 15.88
C TRP A 48 -11.88 -18.88 15.85
N LYS A 49 -12.20 -18.28 17.01
CA LYS A 49 -12.60 -16.86 17.11
C LYS A 49 -11.47 -15.90 16.71
N PRO A 50 -10.28 -15.92 17.34
CA PRO A 50 -9.18 -15.04 16.95
C PRO A 50 -8.75 -15.28 15.51
N ILE A 51 -8.68 -16.54 15.06
CA ILE A 51 -8.35 -16.86 13.67
C ILE A 51 -9.36 -16.22 12.70
N LEU A 52 -10.65 -16.37 12.96
CA LEU A 52 -11.70 -15.78 12.11
C LEU A 52 -11.61 -14.25 12.08
N ILE A 53 -11.42 -13.61 13.23
CA ILE A 53 -11.27 -12.15 13.33
C ILE A 53 -10.06 -11.70 12.51
N THR A 54 -8.91 -12.38 12.64
CA THR A 54 -7.70 -12.07 11.88
C THR A 54 -7.93 -12.24 10.38
N LEU A 55 -8.62 -13.29 9.94
CA LEU A 55 -8.92 -13.50 8.52
C LEU A 55 -9.84 -12.41 7.96
N LEU A 56 -10.91 -12.05 8.68
CA LEU A 56 -11.84 -11.00 8.27
C LEU A 56 -11.13 -9.64 8.21
N PHE A 57 -10.32 -9.32 9.22
CA PHE A 57 -9.53 -8.10 9.25
C PHE A 57 -8.50 -8.07 8.11
N THR A 58 -7.81 -9.18 7.84
CA THR A 58 -6.85 -9.32 6.74
C THR A 58 -7.53 -9.07 5.40
N ALA A 59 -8.70 -9.67 5.15
CA ALA A 59 -9.46 -9.47 3.92
C ALA A 59 -9.91 -8.01 3.75
N TRP A 60 -10.43 -7.41 4.82
CA TRP A 60 -10.83 -6.00 4.83
C TRP A 60 -9.65 -5.05 4.61
N PHE A 61 -8.54 -5.27 5.30
CA PHE A 61 -7.32 -4.49 5.18
C PHE A 61 -6.76 -4.58 3.77
N GLY A 62 -6.68 -5.78 3.18
CA GLY A 62 -6.17 -5.97 1.82
C GLY A 62 -7.04 -5.30 0.77
N ARG A 63 -8.37 -5.39 0.92
CA ARG A 63 -9.31 -4.65 0.06
C ARG A 63 -9.12 -3.15 0.19
N THR A 64 -8.97 -2.65 1.41
CA THR A 64 -8.80 -1.22 1.70
C THR A 64 -7.48 -0.72 1.14
N MET A 65 -6.38 -1.42 1.40
CA MET A 65 -5.04 -1.14 0.89
C MET A 65 -5.02 -1.07 -0.64
N TYR A 66 -5.59 -2.07 -1.33
CA TYR A 66 -5.71 -2.06 -2.78
C TYR A 66 -6.46 -0.82 -3.29
N ARG A 67 -7.59 -0.47 -2.67
CA ARG A 67 -8.37 0.72 -3.05
C ARG A 67 -7.59 2.01 -2.80
N TRP A 68 -6.82 2.09 -1.72
CA TRP A 68 -5.98 3.24 -1.41
C TRP A 68 -4.82 3.38 -2.39
N MET A 69 -4.11 2.29 -2.71
CA MET A 69 -3.08 2.28 -3.75
C MET A 69 -3.65 2.76 -5.08
N MET A 70 -4.77 2.19 -5.50
CA MET A 70 -5.46 2.62 -6.72
C MET A 70 -5.91 4.08 -6.66
N ARG A 71 -6.35 4.60 -5.50
CA ARG A 71 -6.81 6.00 -5.35
C ARG A 71 -5.67 7.00 -5.33
N LEU A 72 -4.57 6.69 -4.67
CA LEU A 72 -3.35 7.50 -4.67
C LEU A 72 -2.80 7.60 -6.09
N ASP A 73 -2.85 6.48 -6.80
CA ASP A 73 -2.26 6.39 -8.13
C ASP A 73 -3.18 6.90 -9.24
N ALA A 74 -4.51 6.76 -9.10
CA ALA A 74 -5.48 7.34 -10.02
C ALA A 74 -5.48 8.89 -10.03
N ARG A 75 -4.81 9.54 -9.07
CA ARG A 75 -4.49 10.97 -9.18
C ARG A 75 -3.53 11.27 -10.33
N TYR A 76 -2.82 10.25 -10.83
CA TYR A 76 -1.83 10.33 -11.90
C TYR A 76 -2.23 9.54 -13.17
N GLY A 77 -3.47 9.04 -13.29
CA GLY A 77 -3.92 8.29 -14.46
C GLY A 77 -5.42 8.40 -14.73
N ARG A 78 -5.82 8.69 -15.98
CA ARG A 78 -7.24 8.75 -16.42
C ARG A 78 -7.59 7.63 -17.39
N GLY A 79 -8.59 6.83 -17.00
CA GLY A 79 -9.68 6.32 -17.85
C GLY A 79 -9.40 5.32 -18.99
N SER A 80 -8.28 5.41 -19.71
CA SER A 80 -7.99 4.50 -20.82
C SER A 80 -6.50 4.17 -20.96
N ALA A 81 -5.62 4.94 -20.32
CA ALA A 81 -4.22 4.62 -20.13
C ALA A 81 -3.73 5.34 -18.86
N TRP A 82 -2.97 4.63 -18.03
CA TRP A 82 -2.25 5.30 -16.96
C TRP A 82 -1.14 6.13 -17.62
N VAL A 83 -1.31 7.44 -17.71
CA VAL A 83 -0.35 8.35 -18.33
C VAL A 83 0.08 9.34 -17.26
N LEU A 84 1.37 9.28 -16.90
CA LEU A 84 1.98 10.27 -16.03
C LEU A 84 2.01 11.60 -16.79
N GLU A 85 1.06 12.51 -16.53
CA GLU A 85 1.10 13.86 -17.09
C GLU A 85 2.35 14.59 -16.57
N SER A 86 3.32 14.85 -17.45
CA SER A 86 4.49 15.66 -17.11
C SER A 86 4.06 17.12 -16.96
N ILE A 87 3.79 17.54 -15.73
CA ILE A 87 3.49 18.95 -15.44
C ILE A 87 4.80 19.74 -15.52
N ARG A 88 4.96 20.54 -16.58
CA ARG A 88 6.00 21.57 -16.59
C ARG A 88 5.60 22.69 -15.65
N VAL A 89 6.27 22.77 -14.50
CA VAL A 89 6.17 23.91 -13.60
C VAL A 89 7.17 24.96 -14.07
N LYS A 90 6.74 26.22 -14.21
CA LYS A 90 7.66 27.33 -14.46
C LYS A 90 8.51 27.50 -13.20
N LEU A 91 9.79 27.17 -13.26
CA LEU A 91 10.73 27.50 -12.19
C LEU A 91 10.72 29.03 -11.99
N PRO A 92 10.72 29.53 -10.75
CA PRO A 92 10.83 30.96 -10.51
C PRO A 92 12.09 31.48 -11.21
N GLU A 93 11.93 32.51 -12.02
CA GLU A 93 13.05 33.15 -12.72
C GLU A 93 14.06 33.63 -11.67
N LEU A 94 15.32 33.24 -11.82
CA LEU A 94 16.42 33.80 -11.03
C LEU A 94 16.46 35.30 -11.32
N ARG A 95 15.89 36.11 -10.42
CA ARG A 95 16.19 37.55 -10.40
C ARG A 95 17.67 37.68 -10.06
N ILE A 96 18.48 37.92 -11.08
CA ILE A 96 19.83 38.44 -10.89
C ILE A 96 19.64 39.80 -10.20
N ARG A 97 20.03 39.86 -8.93
CA ARG A 97 19.97 41.09 -8.15
C ARG A 97 21.05 42.01 -8.73
N GLU A 98 20.65 43.02 -9.48
CA GLU A 98 21.59 44.03 -9.98
C GLU A 98 22.29 44.69 -8.77
N PRO A 99 23.63 44.81 -8.80
CA PRO A 99 24.36 45.52 -7.76
C PRO A 99 23.98 47.01 -7.82
N ARG A 100 23.66 47.56 -6.66
CA ARG A 100 23.48 49.01 -6.44
C ARG A 100 24.80 49.74 -6.61
#